data_AF-A0AAX0IVI7-F1
#
_entry.id   AF-A0AAX0IVI7-F1
#
_cell.length_a   1.000
_cell.length_b   1.000
_cell.length_c   1.000
_cell.angle_alpha   90.00
_cell.angle_beta   90.00
_cell.angle_gamma   90.00
#
_symmetry.space_group_name_H-M   'P 1'
#
loop_
_entity.id
_entity.type
_entity.pdbx_description
1 polymer ?
#
loop_
_entity_poly.entity_id
_entity_poly.type
_entity_poly.pdbx_seq_one_letter_code
_entity_poly.pdbx_strand_id
1 'polypeptide(L)' 'MNIKALSDITKIVVETDEQDSKTIAVITAEDIDSAEGFRVRITPKYDYCSASRGGSGSSCNRK' A
#
# COMPACT_ATOMS: atom_id res chain seq x y z
N MET A 1 -2.55 2.28 17.03
CA MET A 1 -2.43 2.32 15.55
C MET A 1 -3.15 1.09 15.03
N ASN A 2 -4.22 1.24 14.24
CA ASN A 2 -5.02 0.11 13.78
C ASN A 2 -4.43 -0.42 12.47
N ILE A 3 -3.58 -1.44 12.58
CA ILE A 3 -2.83 -2.09 11.49
C ILE A 3 -3.76 -2.95 10.60
N LYS A 4 -5.05 -3.06 10.96
CA LYS A 4 -6.01 -3.99 10.34
C LYS A 4 -6.25 -3.78 8.84
N ALA A 5 -6.12 -2.57 8.31
CA ALA A 5 -6.41 -2.31 6.89
C ALA A 5 -5.45 -3.01 5.92
N LEU A 6 -4.24 -3.39 6.37
CA LEU A 6 -3.29 -4.21 5.60
C LEU A 6 -3.35 -5.69 5.99
N SER A 7 -4.06 -6.04 7.07
CA SER A 7 -4.19 -7.43 7.55
C SER A 7 -5.17 -8.27 6.73
N ASP A 8 -6.09 -7.63 6.01
CA ASP A 8 -7.12 -8.32 5.22
C ASP A 8 -6.71 -8.53 3.73
N ILE A 9 -5.55 -8.02 3.31
CA ILE A 9 -5.02 -8.22 1.94
C ILE A 9 -4.00 -9.35 1.98
N THR A 10 -4.46 -10.56 1.65
CA THR A 10 -3.64 -11.78 1.73
C THR A 10 -2.61 -11.88 0.59
N LYS A 11 -2.93 -11.33 -0.60
CA LYS A 11 -2.11 -11.44 -1.80
C LYS A 11 -2.47 -10.37 -2.84
N ILE A 12 -1.47 -9.70 -3.41
CA ILE A 12 -1.59 -8.81 -4.57
C ILE A 12 -0.75 -9.42 -5.69
N VAL A 13 -1.33 -9.57 -6.88
CA VAL A 13 -0.63 -10.02 -8.09
C VAL A 13 -0.62 -8.86 -9.07
N VAL A 14 0.56 -8.51 -9.57
CA VAL A 14 0.76 -7.44 -10.56
C VAL A 14 1.11 -8.10 -11.89
N GLU A 15 0.31 -7.84 -12.91
CA GLU A 15 0.42 -8.45 -14.24
C GLU A 15 0.43 -7.37 -15.33
N THR A 16 0.98 -7.71 -16.50
CA THR A 16 0.86 -6.89 -17.71
C THR A 16 -0.56 -6.97 -18.28
N ASP A 17 -1.02 -5.92 -18.97
CA ASP A 17 -2.34 -5.91 -19.63
C ASP A 17 -2.34 -6.54 -21.03
N GLU A 18 -1.22 -7.13 -21.43
CA GLU A 18 -1.04 -7.81 -22.71
C GLU A 18 -1.93 -9.06 -22.81
N GLN A 19 -2.26 -9.47 -24.03
CA GLN A 19 -3.09 -10.66 -24.28
C GLN A 19 -2.50 -11.94 -23.64
N ASP A 20 -1.16 -12.03 -23.58
CA ASP A 20 -0.42 -13.00 -22.78
C ASP A 20 0.13 -12.32 -21.52
N SER A 21 -0.74 -12.16 -20.52
CA SER A 21 -0.42 -11.51 -19.25
C SER A 21 0.75 -12.21 -18.56
N LYS A 22 1.77 -11.43 -18.17
CA LYS A 22 2.93 -11.90 -17.41
C LYS A 22 2.88 -11.35 -16.01
N THR A 23 3.05 -12.21 -15.02
CA THR A 23 3.19 -11.80 -13.62
C THR A 23 4.54 -11.12 -13.40
N ILE A 24 4.51 -9.88 -12.94
CA ILE A 24 5.71 -9.07 -12.63
C ILE A 24 6.00 -9.11 -11.13
N ALA A 25 4.98 -9.20 -10.28
CA ALA A 25 5.18 -9.31 -8.84
C ALA A 25 4.02 -10.01 -8.14
N VAL A 26 4.36 -10.73 -7.08
CA VAL A 26 3.42 -11.30 -6.12
C VAL A 26 3.79 -10.76 -4.74
N ILE A 27 2.90 -9.97 -4.16
CA ILE A 27 3.09 -9.36 -2.84
C ILE A 27 2.14 -10.05 -1.88
N THR A 28 2.69 -10.66 -0.84
CA THR A 28 1.94 -11.28 0.26
C THR A 28 2.13 -10.45 1.53
N ALA A 29 1.46 -10.85 2.62
CA ALA A 29 1.64 -10.19 3.91
C ALA A 29 3.08 -10.32 4.46
N GLU A 30 3.80 -11.36 4.04
CA GLU A 30 5.11 -11.72 4.61
C GLU A 30 6.26 -11.50 3.63
N ASP A 31 5.98 -11.53 2.32
CA ASP A 31 7.01 -11.58 1.28
C ASP A 31 6.62 -10.84 -0.01
N ILE A 32 7.64 -10.42 -0.77
CA ILE A 32 7.50 -9.81 -2.09
C ILE A 32 8.36 -10.60 -3.08
N ASP A 33 7.69 -11.33 -3.96
CA ASP A 33 8.32 -12.03 -5.08
C ASP A 33 8.20 -11.17 -6.34
N SER A 34 9.32 -10.92 -7.01
CA SER A 34 9.37 -10.06 -8.21
C SER A 34 10.04 -10.80 -9.35
N ALA A 35 9.47 -10.68 -10.55
CA ALA A 35 10.05 -11.22 -11.77
C ALA A 35 11.43 -10.61 -12.04
N GLU A 36 12.30 -11.40 -12.69
CA GLU A 36 13.67 -10.98 -12.99
C GLU A 36 13.69 -9.67 -13.80
N GLY A 37 14.58 -8.75 -13.42
CA GLY A 37 14.72 -7.45 -14.06
C GLY A 37 13.77 -6.36 -13.54
N PHE A 38 12.84 -6.69 -12.64
CA PHE A 38 11.93 -5.72 -12.03
C PHE A 38 12.30 -5.43 -10.58
N ARG A 39 12.02 -4.20 -10.14
CA ARG A 39 12.18 -3.80 -8.74
C ARG A 39 10.92 -3.13 -8.24
N VAL A 40 10.30 -3.73 -7.23
CA VAL A 40 9.06 -3.23 -6.62
C VAL A 40 9.40 -2.28 -5.48
N ARG A 41 8.69 -1.14 -5.39
CA ARG A 41 8.78 -0.20 -4.26
C ARG A 41 7.38 0.17 -3.80
N ILE A 42 7.10 -0.06 -2.52
CA ILE A 42 5.80 0.25 -1.92
C ILE A 42 5.97 1.52 -1.07
N THR A 43 5.19 2.55 -1.38
CA THR A 43 5.12 3.77 -0.57
C THR A 43 3.71 3.85 0.04
N PRO A 44 3.53 3.40 1.29
CA PRO A 44 2.23 3.47 1.94
C PRO A 44 1.82 4.93 2.14
N LYS A 45 0.56 5.25 1.79
CA LYS A 45 -0.05 6.51 2.19
C LYS A 45 -0.57 6.34 3.62
N TYR A 46 -0.02 7.12 4.54
CA TYR A 46 -0.52 7.18 5.90
C TYR A 46 -1.48 8.34 6.04
N ASP A 47 -2.71 8.08 6.49
CA ASP A 47 -3.59 9.12 7.03
C ASP A 47 -3.10 9.47 8.44
N TYR A 48 -2.00 10.20 8.54
CA TYR A 48 -1.72 10.95 9.76
C TYR A 48 -2.67 12.16 9.75
N CYS A 49 -3.64 12.25 10.69
CA CYS A 49 -4.22 13.58 11.02
C CYS A 49 -2.98 14.45 11.27
N SER A 50 -2.75 15.43 10.40
CA SER A 50 -1.59 16.31 10.46
C SER A 50 -1.63 17.04 11.79
N ALA A 51 -0.89 16.55 12.78
CA ALA A 51 -0.66 17.28 14.00
C ALA A 51 0.19 18.49 13.61
N SER A 52 -0.48 19.63 13.54
CA SER A 52 0.06 20.93 13.20
C SER A 52 1.33 21.22 14.00
N ARG A 53 2.44 21.50 13.31
CA ARG A 53 3.41 22.46 13.85
C ARG A 53 3.03 23.83 13.32
N GLY A 54 2.09 24.45 14.04
CA GLY A 54 1.67 25.84 13.85
C GLY A 54 0.31 26.00 13.18
N GLY A 55 -0.62 26.66 13.89
CA GLY A 55 -1.90 27.14 13.33
C GLY A 55 -3.11 26.38 13.84
N SER A 56 -3.95 27.09 14.60
CA SER A 56 -5.19 26.64 15.23
C SER A 56 -6.21 26.02 14.26
N GLY A 57 -6.83 24.91 14.68
CA GLY A 57 -8.12 24.47 14.16
C GLY A 57 -8.03 23.37 13.11
N SER A 58 -8.02 22.11 13.54
CA SER A 58 -8.43 21.00 12.68
C SER A 58 -9.28 20.08 13.53
N SER A 59 -10.58 20.35 13.53
CA SER A 59 -11.58 19.42 14.03
C SER A 59 -11.56 18.17 13.13
N CYS A 60 -10.80 17.14 13.52
CA CYS A 60 -10.98 15.79 12.97
C CYS A 60 -12.34 15.28 13.54
N ASN A 61 -13.46 15.74 12.96
CA ASN A 61 -14.81 15.26 13.30
C ASN A 61 -14.94 13.80 12.83
N ARG A 62 -14.77 12.87 13.76
CA ARG A 62 -15.23 11.48 13.62
C ARG A 62 -16.75 11.50 13.81
N LYS A 63 -17.51 11.44 12.71
CA LYS A 63 -18.92 11.03 12.73
C LYS A 63 -19.00 9.56 12.38
#